data_AF-A0A945I702-F1
#
_entry.id   AF-A0A945I702-F1
#
_cell.length_a   1.000
_cell.length_b   1.000
_cell.length_c   1.000
_cell.angle_alpha   90.00
_cell.angle_beta   90.00
_cell.angle_gamma   90.00
#
_symmetry.space_group_name_H-M   'P 1'
#
loop_
_entity.id
_entity.type
_entity.pdbx_description
1 polymer ?
#
loop_
_entity_poly.entity_id
_entity_poly.type
_entity_poly.pdbx_seq_one_letter_code
_entity_poly.pdbx_strand_id
1 'polypeptide(L)'
;MSSNQLKSESSPYLRQHQDNPVHWQAWGDAAFALAKETGKPILLSIGYAACHWCHVMAHESFEDEATADLMNELYVNIKVDREERPDVDSVYMTALAMMGQQGGWPLTM
;
A
#
# COMPACT_ATOMS: atom_id res chain seq x y z
N MET A 1 6.38 10.80 14.35
CA MET A 1 5.95 9.41 14.08
C MET A 1 4.88 9.49 13.00
N SER A 2 5.02 8.71 11.94
CA SER A 2 3.96 8.57 10.91
C SER A 2 2.76 7.86 11.53
N SER A 3 1.55 8.13 11.06
CA SER A 3 0.33 7.40 11.42
C SER A 3 -0.49 7.14 10.16
N ASN A 4 -1.39 6.15 10.22
CA ASN A 4 -2.28 5.80 9.12
C ASN A 4 -3.17 7.00 8.74
N GLN A 5 -3.17 7.38 7.46
CA GLN A 5 -3.89 8.54 6.92
C GLN A 5 -5.12 8.13 6.09
N LEU A 6 -5.40 6.85 5.87
CA LEU A 6 -6.42 6.43 4.92
C LEU A 6 -7.87 6.78 5.33
N LYS A 7 -8.09 7.18 6.58
CA LYS A 7 -9.40 7.65 7.06
C LYS A 7 -9.94 8.87 6.31
N SER A 8 -9.07 9.67 5.68
CA SER A 8 -9.47 10.87 4.91
C SER A 8 -9.74 10.59 3.44
N GLU A 9 -9.49 9.37 2.95
CA GLU A 9 -9.65 9.02 1.55
C GLU A 9 -11.13 8.82 1.16
N SER A 10 -11.47 9.13 -0.09
CA SER A 10 -12.80 8.88 -0.64
C SER A 10 -13.02 7.40 -0.96
N SER A 11 -11.97 6.72 -1.44
CA SER A 11 -12.02 5.31 -1.83
C SER A 11 -12.57 4.44 -0.70
N PRO A 12 -13.66 3.67 -0.96
CA PRO A 12 -14.13 2.65 -0.04
C PRO A 12 -13.06 1.60 0.25
N TYR A 13 -12.25 1.22 -0.74
CA TYR A 13 -11.17 0.24 -0.58
C TYR A 13 -10.08 0.75 0.36
N LEU A 14 -9.63 2.00 0.19
CA LEU A 14 -8.61 2.58 1.08
C LEU A 14 -9.13 2.71 2.52
N ARG A 15 -10.39 3.15 2.69
CA ARG A 15 -11.00 3.27 4.03
C ARG A 15 -11.18 1.94 4.75
N GLN A 16 -11.30 0.81 4.04
CA GLN A 16 -11.29 -0.51 4.69
C GLN A 16 -9.98 -0.78 5.46
N HIS A 17 -8.88 -0.10 5.10
CA HIS A 17 -7.58 -0.24 5.75
C HIS A 17 -7.26 0.90 6.74
N GLN A 18 -8.23 1.77 7.05
CA GLN A 18 -7.99 2.97 7.87
C GLN A 18 -7.60 2.65 9.33
N ASP A 19 -8.03 1.48 9.83
CA ASP A 19 -7.84 1.03 11.21
C ASP A 19 -6.68 0.03 11.33
N ASN A 20 -6.00 -0.28 10.22
CA ASN A 20 -4.83 -1.15 10.24
C ASN A 20 -3.69 -0.50 11.05
N PRO A 21 -2.91 -1.28 11.82
CA PRO A 21 -1.73 -0.79 12.54
C PRO A 21 -0.62 -0.29 11.61
N VAL A 22 -0.60 -0.74 10.35
CA VAL A 22 0.31 -0.20 9.33
C VAL A 22 0.00 1.28 9.09
N HIS A 23 1.04 2.13 9.12
CA HIS A 23 0.96 3.57 8.91
C HIS A 23 0.79 3.95 7.42
N TRP A 24 -0.29 3.47 6.81
CA TRP A 24 -0.59 3.68 5.40
C TRP A 24 -0.69 5.16 5.03
N GLN A 25 -0.03 5.52 3.94
CA GLN A 25 -0.21 6.77 3.21
C GLN A 25 -0.96 6.48 1.90
N ALA A 26 -1.76 7.43 1.43
CA ALA A 26 -2.27 7.40 0.07
C ALA A 26 -1.17 7.78 -0.93
N TRP A 27 -1.32 7.34 -2.18
CA TRP A 27 -0.40 7.73 -3.24
C TRP A 27 -0.44 9.24 -3.51
N GLY A 28 0.70 9.91 -3.38
CA GLY A 28 0.83 11.33 -3.69
C GLY A 28 2.10 11.97 -3.15
N ASP A 29 2.28 13.26 -3.44
CA ASP A 29 3.47 14.04 -3.11
C ASP A 29 3.83 14.01 -1.62
N ALA A 30 2.81 13.97 -0.74
CA ALA A 30 3.02 13.89 0.70
C ALA A 30 3.75 12.59 1.12
N ALA A 31 3.36 11.45 0.55
CA ALA A 31 4.01 10.17 0.83
C ALA A 31 5.45 10.12 0.28
N PHE A 32 5.67 10.68 -0.91
CA PHE A 32 7.00 10.76 -1.50
C PHE A 32 7.93 11.73 -0.75
N ALA A 33 7.39 12.84 -0.26
CA ALA A 33 8.13 13.78 0.58
C ALA A 33 8.54 13.10 1.90
N LEU A 34 7.63 12.35 2.53
CA LEU A 34 7.93 11.58 3.75
C LEU A 34 9.02 10.54 3.53
N ALA A 35 9.00 9.80 2.41
CA ALA A 35 10.04 8.83 2.07
C ALA A 35 11.41 9.51 1.89
N LYS A 36 11.45 10.68 1.23
CA LYS A 36 12.68 11.48 1.06
C LYS A 36 13.21 12.03 2.40
N GLU A 37 12.32 12.56 3.24
CA GLU A 37 12.67 13.13 4.54
C GLU A 37 13.23 12.06 5.49
N THR A 38 12.58 10.90 5.52
CA THR A 38 12.96 9.80 6.43
C THR A 38 14.09 8.92 5.87
N GLY A 39 14.40 9.04 4.58
CA GLY A 39 15.38 8.18 3.90
C GLY A 39 14.94 6.71 3.80
N LYS A 40 13.68 6.40 4.09
CA LYS A 40 13.14 5.04 4.05
C LYS A 40 12.68 4.68 2.64
N PRO A 41 12.85 3.41 2.20
CA PRO A 41 12.23 2.91 0.99
C PRO A 41 10.70 2.95 1.10
N ILE A 42 10.04 2.97 -0.07
CA ILE A 42 8.59 2.85 -0.17
C ILE A 42 8.23 1.38 -0.32
N LEU A 43 7.25 0.93 0.46
CA LEU A 43 6.54 -0.32 0.22
C LEU A 43 5.18 0.03 -0.38
N LEU A 44 4.97 -0.30 -1.64
CA LEU A 44 3.77 0.00 -2.40
C LEU A 44 2.85 -1.20 -2.44
N SER A 45 1.61 -1.06 -1.96
CA SER A 45 0.57 -2.10 -2.02
C SER A 45 -0.65 -1.63 -2.82
N ILE A 46 -0.83 -2.18 -4.02
CA ILE A 46 -1.94 -1.88 -4.94
C ILE A 46 -2.99 -2.99 -4.87
N GLY A 47 -4.25 -2.62 -4.69
CA GLY A 47 -5.38 -3.55 -4.70
C GLY A 47 -6.69 -2.88 -5.08
N TYR A 48 -7.81 -3.58 -4.90
CA TYR A 48 -9.16 -3.10 -5.18
C TYR A 48 -10.18 -3.88 -4.34
N ALA A 49 -11.39 -3.35 -4.16
CA ALA A 49 -12.37 -3.88 -3.22
C ALA A 49 -12.85 -5.32 -3.49
N ALA A 50 -12.94 -5.73 -4.76
CA ALA A 50 -13.41 -7.08 -5.13
C ALA A 50 -12.30 -8.15 -5.15
N CYS A 51 -11.08 -7.80 -4.75
CA CYS A 51 -9.91 -8.67 -4.78
C CYS A 51 -9.87 -9.61 -3.55
N HIS A 52 -10.12 -10.90 -3.75
CA HIS A 52 -10.09 -11.89 -2.67
C HIS A 52 -8.74 -11.92 -1.92
N TRP A 53 -7.63 -12.02 -2.65
CA TRP A 53 -6.30 -12.09 -2.05
C TRP A 53 -5.86 -10.80 -1.36
N CYS A 54 -6.46 -9.67 -1.73
CA CYS A 54 -6.20 -8.40 -1.06
C CYS A 54 -6.78 -8.42 0.36
N HIS A 55 -7.96 -9.02 0.55
CA HIS A 55 -8.54 -9.22 1.88
C HIS A 55 -7.74 -10.23 2.71
N VAL A 56 -7.31 -11.35 2.10
CA VAL A 56 -6.48 -12.35 2.81
C VAL A 56 -5.18 -11.71 3.31
N MET A 57 -4.45 -11.00 2.45
CA MET A 57 -3.21 -10.32 2.84
C MET A 57 -3.46 -9.24 3.91
N ALA A 58 -4.59 -8.54 3.84
CA ALA A 58 -4.95 -7.56 4.86
C ALA A 58 -5.08 -8.20 6.22
N HIS A 59 -5.86 -9.28 6.30
CA HIS A 59 -6.16 -9.97 7.53
C HIS A 59 -4.95 -10.70 8.12
N GLU A 60 -4.16 -11.36 7.27
CA GLU A 60 -3.03 -12.18 7.74
C GLU A 60 -1.74 -11.38 7.96
N SER A 61 -1.65 -10.15 7.46
CA SER A 61 -0.40 -9.37 7.53
C SER A 61 -0.60 -7.92 7.95
N PHE A 62 -1.50 -7.18 7.30
CA PHE A 62 -1.63 -5.75 7.57
C PHE A 62 -2.40 -5.41 8.84
N GLU A 63 -3.15 -6.36 9.39
CA GLU A 63 -3.83 -6.28 10.69
C GLU A 63 -2.97 -6.84 11.84
N ASP A 64 -1.88 -7.55 11.54
CA ASP A 64 -0.96 -8.08 12.54
C ASP A 64 0.00 -7.00 13.05
N GLU A 65 -0.03 -6.76 14.36
CA GLU A 65 0.75 -5.70 15.02
C GLU A 65 2.27 -5.89 14.83
N ALA A 66 2.78 -7.12 14.96
CA ALA A 66 4.22 -7.38 14.86
C ALA A 66 4.74 -7.13 13.43
N THR A 67 3.97 -7.54 12.43
CA THR A 67 4.25 -7.27 11.02
C THR A 67 4.16 -5.78 10.72
N ALA A 68 3.13 -5.11 11.22
CA ALA A 68 2.94 -3.68 11.03
C ALA A 68 4.05 -2.86 11.68
N ASP A 69 4.50 -3.20 12.88
CA ASP A 69 5.63 -2.55 13.54
C ASP A 69 6.89 -2.61 12.68
N LEU A 70 7.22 -3.79 12.15
CA LEU A 70 8.36 -3.96 11.26
C LEU A 70 8.19 -3.14 9.97
N MET A 71 7.00 -3.16 9.37
CA MET A 71 6.70 -2.36 8.18
C MET A 71 6.84 -0.86 8.45
N ASN A 72 6.36 -0.39 9.59
CA ASN A 72 6.40 1.01 10.01
C ASN A 72 7.82 1.47 10.35
N GLU A 73 8.64 0.56 10.87
CA GLU A 73 10.06 0.79 11.12
C GLU A 73 10.85 0.91 9.81
N LEU A 74 10.62 0.01 8.86
CA LEU A 74 11.48 -0.13 7.68
C LEU A 74 11.04 0.70 6.47
N TYR A 75 9.74 1.01 6.33
CA TYR A 75 9.20 1.57 5.09
C TYR A 75 8.33 2.81 5.31
N VAL A 76 8.15 3.56 4.22
CA VAL A 76 6.95 4.38 4.02
C VAL A 76 5.93 3.53 3.25
N ASN A 77 4.89 3.11 3.96
CA ASN A 77 3.87 2.21 3.43
C ASN A 77 2.83 3.00 2.62
N ILE A 78 2.69 2.72 1.33
CA ILE A 78 1.72 3.38 0.44
C ILE A 78 0.66 2.38 -0.02
N LYS A 79 -0.61 2.70 0.19
CA LYS A 79 -1.76 1.93 -0.29
C LYS A 79 -2.38 2.62 -1.50
N VAL A 80 -2.68 1.85 -2.55
CA VAL A 80 -3.31 2.37 -3.77
C VAL A 80 -4.54 1.57 -4.12
N ASP A 81 -5.62 2.28 -4.42
CA ASP A 81 -6.79 1.73 -5.06
C ASP A 81 -6.60 1.75 -6.59
N ARG A 82 -6.55 0.56 -7.19
CA ARG A 82 -6.46 0.38 -8.63
C ARG A 82 -7.64 1.02 -9.37
N GLU A 83 -8.83 1.02 -8.79
CA GLU A 83 -10.03 1.54 -9.45
C GLU A 83 -9.96 3.07 -9.57
N GLU A 84 -9.34 3.75 -8.60
CA GLU A 84 -9.07 5.19 -8.67
C GLU A 84 -7.80 5.52 -9.45
N ARG A 85 -6.77 4.65 -9.41
CA ARG A 85 -5.45 4.86 -10.01
C ARG A 85 -4.98 3.71 -10.93
N PRO A 86 -5.71 3.44 -12.04
CA PRO A 86 -5.31 2.41 -12.99
C PRO A 86 -4.01 2.74 -13.73
N ASP A 87 -3.65 4.03 -13.79
CA ASP A 87 -2.39 4.54 -14.31
C ASP A 87 -1.19 4.02 -13.51
N VAL A 88 -1.27 4.11 -12.18
CA VAL A 88 -0.22 3.65 -11.26
C VAL A 88 -0.10 2.13 -11.34
N ASP A 89 -1.23 1.42 -11.26
CA ASP A 89 -1.29 -0.04 -11.39
C ASP A 89 -0.59 -0.55 -12.66
N SER A 90 -0.90 0.06 -13.81
CA SER A 90 -0.35 -0.35 -15.10
C SER A 90 1.19 -0.22 -15.16
N VAL A 91 1.73 0.85 -14.57
CA VAL A 91 3.18 1.08 -14.52
C VAL A 91 3.87 0.00 -13.69
N TYR A 92 3.38 -0.28 -12.49
CA TYR A 92 4.01 -1.24 -11.59
C TYR A 92 3.80 -2.70 -12.02
N MET A 93 2.67 -3.02 -12.64
CA MET A 93 2.46 -4.33 -13.26
C MET A 93 3.43 -4.57 -14.43
N THR A 94 3.67 -3.52 -15.24
CA THR A 94 4.67 -3.58 -16.32
C THR A 94 6.07 -3.77 -15.75
N ALA A 95 6.42 -3.06 -14.67
CA ALA A 95 7.70 -3.22 -13.99
C ALA A 95 7.90 -4.66 -13.47
N LEU A 96 6.89 -5.27 -12.84
CA LEU A 96 6.95 -6.68 -12.42
C LEU A 96 7.21 -7.62 -13.59
N ALA A 97 6.49 -7.44 -14.70
CA ALA A 97 6.68 -8.26 -15.90
C ALA A 97 8.09 -8.11 -16.48
N MET A 98 8.64 -6.90 -16.50
CA MET A 98 10.01 -6.64 -16.94
C MET A 98 11.06 -7.28 -16.02
N MET A 99 10.76 -7.42 -14.73
CA MET A 99 11.59 -8.14 -13.76
C MET A 99 11.40 -9.67 -13.82
N GLY A 100 10.57 -10.17 -14.74
CA GLY A 100 10.27 -11.60 -14.88
C GLY A 100 9.44 -12.17 -13.72
N GLN A 101 8.81 -11.32 -12.91
CA GLN A 101 7.96 -11.74 -11.80
C GLN A 101 6.52 -12.00 -12.27
N GLN A 102 5.81 -12.87 -11.57
CA GLN A 102 4.37 -13.05 -11.81
C GLN A 102 3.59 -11.84 -11.27
N GLY A 103 2.69 -11.33 -12.09
CA GLY A 103 1.77 -10.26 -11.71
C GLY A 103 0.54 -10.78 -10.97
N GLY A 104 -0.24 -9.84 -10.44
CA GLY A 104 -1.48 -10.13 -9.72
C GLY A 104 -1.78 -9.06 -8.67
N TRP A 105 -2.94 -9.21 -8.02
CA TRP A 105 -3.32 -8.35 -6.90
C TRP A 105 -3.54 -9.20 -5.64
N PRO A 106 -3.11 -8.73 -4.46
CA PRO A 106 -2.47 -7.43 -4.23
C PRO A 106 -1.04 -7.38 -4.79
N LEU A 107 -0.72 -6.32 -5.53
CA LEU A 107 0.65 -6.06 -5.97
C LEU A 107 1.37 -5.41 -4.80
N THR A 108 2.42 -6.04 -4.29
CA THR A 108 3.26 -5.48 -3.23
C THR A 108 4.72 -5.46 -3.66
N MET A 109 5.34 -4.26 -3.71
CA MET A 109 6.71 -4.03 -4.20
C MET A 109 7.41 -2.94 -3.39
#